data_AF-A0A957LH51-F1
#
_entry.id   AF-A0A957LH51-F1
#
_cell.length_a   1.000
_cell.length_b   1.000
_cell.length_c   1.000
_cell.angle_alpha   90.00
_cell.angle_beta   90.00
_cell.angle_gamma   90.00
#
_symmetry.space_group_name_H-M   'P 1'
#
loop_
_entity.id
_entity.type
_entity.pdbx_description
1 polymer ?
#
loop_
_entity_poly.entity_id
_entity_poly.type
_entity_poly.pdbx_seq_one_letter_code
_entity_poly.pdbx_strand_id
1 'polypeptide(L)'
;MTDAQLAAQLEQLGIYFVANDTPQIDIQVAPDSLLSGLASSPQARLRLALIPLFLKCPHLATAVRPAMKQIDAAAQLTLRCYFTAAQLLQEIHQDTLHELFGTQVPLPALFNSLLGLDETKTAAERLQ
;
A
#
# COMPACT_ATOMS: atom_id res chain seq x y z
N MET A 1 -0.91 -11.37 -12.16
CA MET A 1 -2.00 -11.81 -11.26
C MET A 1 -3.32 -11.30 -11.79
N THR A 2 -4.41 -12.02 -11.58
CA THR A 2 -5.76 -11.53 -11.90
C THR A 2 -6.31 -10.69 -10.74
N ASP A 3 -7.29 -9.84 -11.01
CA ASP A 3 -7.93 -8.99 -9.99
C ASP A 3 -8.60 -9.81 -8.87
N ALA A 4 -9.15 -10.99 -9.20
CA ALA A 4 -9.74 -11.90 -8.19
C ALA A 4 -8.68 -12.49 -7.25
N GLN A 5 -7.48 -12.80 -7.77
CA GLN A 5 -6.36 -13.27 -6.95
C GLN A 5 -5.85 -12.16 -6.03
N LEU A 6 -5.83 -10.91 -6.49
CA LEU A 6 -5.44 -9.76 -5.68
C LEU A 6 -6.45 -9.49 -4.55
N ALA A 7 -7.75 -9.57 -4.85
CA ALA A 7 -8.80 -9.43 -3.84
C ALA A 7 -8.73 -10.51 -2.76
N ALA A 8 -8.56 -11.78 -3.16
CA ALA A 8 -8.40 -12.89 -2.21
C ALA A 8 -7.19 -12.70 -1.28
N GLN A 9 -6.08 -12.18 -1.81
CA GLN A 9 -4.89 -11.89 -1.00
C GLN A 9 -5.11 -10.77 0.01
N LEU A 10 -5.78 -9.69 -0.41
CA LEU A 10 -6.14 -8.61 0.51
C LEU A 10 -7.04 -9.13 1.63
N GLU A 11 -7.98 -10.01 1.32
CA GLU A 11 -8.86 -10.63 2.30
C GLU A 11 -8.10 -11.51 3.32
N GLN A 12 -7.13 -12.32 2.86
CA GLN A 12 -6.25 -13.09 3.74
C GLN A 12 -5.43 -12.19 4.69
N LEU A 13 -5.07 -10.99 4.23
CA LEU A 13 -4.42 -9.96 5.05
C LEU A 13 -5.43 -9.15 5.88
N GLY A 14 -6.72 -9.50 5.85
CA GLY A 14 -7.83 -8.88 6.55
C GLY A 14 -8.09 -7.43 6.10
N ILE A 15 -7.96 -7.18 4.81
CA ILE A 15 -8.30 -5.92 4.12
C ILE A 15 -9.54 -6.19 3.27
N TYR A 16 -10.71 -5.95 3.85
CA TYR A 16 -12.01 -6.27 3.27
C TYR A 16 -12.55 -5.15 2.36
N PHE A 17 -11.71 -4.63 1.46
CA PHE A 17 -12.07 -3.50 0.60
C PHE A 17 -12.77 -3.92 -0.70
N VAL A 18 -12.73 -5.21 -1.04
CA VAL A 18 -13.31 -5.79 -2.25
C VAL A 18 -14.16 -6.97 -1.83
N ALA A 19 -15.48 -6.86 -1.94
CA ALA A 19 -16.36 -8.01 -1.83
C ALA A 19 -15.95 -9.02 -2.90
N ASN A 20 -15.45 -10.18 -2.48
CA ASN A 20 -15.05 -11.24 -3.38
C ASN A 20 -16.03 -12.40 -3.18
N ASP A 21 -16.87 -12.67 -4.18
CA ASP A 21 -17.75 -13.85 -4.21
C ASP A 21 -16.99 -15.14 -4.62
N THR A 22 -15.66 -15.10 -4.62
CA THR A 22 -14.81 -16.18 -5.16
C THR A 22 -14.23 -17.01 -4.02
N PRO A 23 -14.26 -18.35 -4.09
CA PRO A 23 -13.75 -19.22 -3.01
C PRO A 23 -12.29 -18.89 -2.64
N GLN A 24 -11.98 -18.94 -1.34
CA GLN A 24 -10.64 -18.74 -0.78
C GLN A 24 -9.61 -19.58 -1.54
N ILE A 25 -8.81 -18.92 -2.38
CA ILE A 25 -7.64 -19.54 -3.01
C ILE A 25 -6.48 -19.31 -2.05
N ASP A 26 -5.89 -20.39 -1.54
CA ASP A 26 -4.66 -20.30 -0.76
C ASP A 26 -3.51 -20.01 -1.72
N ILE A 27 -3.19 -18.73 -1.89
CA ILE A 27 -2.09 -18.32 -2.76
C ILE A 27 -0.99 -17.80 -1.84
N GLN A 28 0.19 -18.39 -1.89
CA GLN A 28 1.37 -17.83 -1.23
C GLN A 28 2.09 -16.93 -2.26
N VAL A 29 1.70 -15.66 -2.34
CA VAL A 29 2.26 -14.71 -3.32
C VAL A 29 3.42 -13.95 -2.70
N ALA A 30 4.50 -13.80 -3.47
CA ALA A 30 5.62 -12.97 -3.08
C ALA A 30 5.17 -11.50 -2.88
N PRO A 31 5.55 -10.83 -1.78
CA PRO A 31 5.11 -9.47 -1.46
C PRO A 31 5.22 -8.46 -2.60
N ASP A 32 6.31 -8.52 -3.36
CA ASP A 32 6.57 -7.67 -4.51
C ASP A 32 5.61 -7.92 -5.68
N SER A 33 5.23 -9.18 -5.90
CA SER A 33 4.22 -9.56 -6.91
C SER A 33 2.83 -9.05 -6.55
N LEU A 34 2.46 -9.09 -5.26
CA LEU A 34 1.20 -8.51 -4.76
C LEU A 34 1.17 -6.99 -5.00
N LEU A 35 2.21 -6.28 -4.58
CA LEU A 35 2.31 -4.81 -4.76
C LEU A 35 2.28 -4.42 -6.23
N SER A 36 3.01 -5.15 -7.08
CA SER A 36 3.05 -4.93 -8.53
C SER A 36 1.68 -5.12 -9.17
N GLY A 37 0.99 -6.19 -8.79
CA GLY A 37 -0.35 -6.50 -9.29
C GLY A 37 -1.39 -5.45 -8.85
N LEU A 38 -1.36 -5.04 -7.58
CA LEU A 38 -2.25 -3.98 -7.08
C LEU A 38 -2.01 -2.66 -7.80
N ALA A 39 -0.75 -2.25 -7.97
CA ALA A 39 -0.41 -0.99 -8.63
C ALA A 39 -0.77 -0.96 -10.12
N SER A 40 -0.66 -2.10 -10.80
CA SER A 40 -0.95 -2.24 -12.24
C SER A 40 -2.41 -2.56 -12.53
N SER A 41 -3.23 -2.82 -11.50
CA SER A 41 -4.63 -3.21 -11.71
C SER A 41 -5.40 -2.08 -12.41
N PRO A 42 -6.26 -2.38 -13.40
CA PRO A 42 -7.12 -1.38 -14.02
C PRO A 42 -8.20 -0.88 -13.06
N GLN A 43 -8.48 -1.61 -11.98
CA GLN A 43 -9.51 -1.27 -11.00
C GLN A 43 -8.98 -0.28 -9.95
N ALA A 44 -9.57 0.92 -9.90
CA ALA A 44 -9.17 1.96 -8.94
C ALA A 44 -9.21 1.47 -7.47
N ARG A 45 -10.21 0.66 -7.10
CA ARG A 45 -10.33 0.10 -5.74
C ARG A 45 -9.15 -0.80 -5.36
N LEU A 46 -8.61 -1.58 -6.29
CA LEU A 46 -7.47 -2.45 -6.04
C LEU A 46 -6.18 -1.64 -5.91
N ARG A 47 -6.01 -0.60 -6.74
CA ARG A 47 -4.89 0.33 -6.57
C ARG A 47 -4.98 1.04 -5.21
N LEU A 48 -6.15 1.54 -4.82
CA LEU A 48 -6.38 2.21 -3.53
C LEU A 48 -6.12 1.32 -2.32
N ALA A 49 -6.34 0.00 -2.44
CA ALA A 49 -6.08 -0.95 -1.35
C ALA A 49 -4.60 -1.00 -0.90
N LEU A 50 -3.68 -0.46 -1.70
CA LEU A 50 -2.28 -0.26 -1.29
C LEU A 50 -2.16 0.57 0.00
N ILE A 51 -3.03 1.57 0.19
CA ILE A 51 -2.99 2.43 1.38
C ILE A 51 -3.28 1.64 2.66
N PRO A 52 -4.47 1.02 2.84
CA PRO A 52 -4.74 0.23 4.04
C PRO A 52 -3.81 -0.99 4.16
N LEU A 53 -3.28 -1.52 3.05
CA LEU A 53 -2.27 -2.58 3.08
C LEU A 53 -0.98 -2.13 3.77
N PHE A 54 -0.43 -0.97 3.42
CA PHE A 54 0.78 -0.47 4.07
C PHE A 54 0.55 -0.05 5.52
N LEU A 55 -0.62 0.52 5.83
CA LEU A 55 -1.00 0.85 7.21
C LEU A 55 -1.10 -0.40 8.09
N LYS A 56 -1.69 -1.50 7.59
CA LYS A 56 -1.85 -2.74 8.35
C LYS A 56 -0.59 -3.60 8.37
N CYS A 57 0.18 -3.59 7.27
CA CYS A 57 1.37 -4.43 7.08
C CYS A 57 2.61 -3.58 6.71
N PRO A 58 3.15 -2.75 7.62
CA PRO A 58 4.28 -1.86 7.30
C PRO A 58 5.56 -2.59 6.85
N HIS A 59 5.74 -3.86 7.25
CA HIS A 59 6.88 -4.69 6.84
C HIS A 59 6.98 -4.88 5.32
N LEU A 60 5.86 -4.73 4.58
CA LEU A 60 5.83 -4.79 3.12
C LEU A 60 6.55 -3.61 2.44
N ALA A 61 6.93 -2.56 3.18
CA ALA A 61 7.73 -1.46 2.66
C ALA A 61 9.04 -1.93 2.01
N THR A 62 9.62 -3.04 2.49
CA THR A 62 10.83 -3.66 1.92
C THR A 62 10.64 -4.17 0.50
N ALA A 63 9.40 -4.54 0.13
CA ALA A 63 9.05 -5.07 -1.18
C ALA A 63 8.70 -4.00 -2.23
N VAL A 64 8.60 -2.73 -1.84
CA VAL A 64 8.21 -1.62 -2.74
C VAL A 64 9.21 -1.44 -3.88
N ARG A 65 10.52 -1.36 -3.58
CA ARG A 65 11.55 -1.18 -4.61
C ARG A 65 11.63 -2.39 -5.57
N PRO A 66 11.59 -3.64 -5.11
CA PRO A 66 11.44 -4.80 -5.99
C PRO A 66 10.19 -4.74 -6.89
N ALA A 67 9.02 -4.40 -6.33
CA ALA A 67 7.76 -4.33 -7.07
C ALA A 67 7.81 -3.31 -8.20
N MET A 68 8.40 -2.13 -7.95
CA MET A 68 8.56 -1.10 -8.98
C MET A 68 9.33 -1.56 -10.23
N LYS A 69 10.23 -2.55 -10.11
CA LYS A 69 10.98 -3.08 -11.25
C LYS A 69 10.13 -3.94 -12.19
N GLN A 70 8.93 -4.33 -11.76
CA GLN A 70 8.06 -5.27 -12.48
C GLN A 70 6.91 -4.57 -13.21
N ILE A 71 6.74 -3.27 -13.04
CA ILE A 71 5.59 -2.50 -13.50
C ILE A 71 6.00 -1.30 -14.35
N ASP A 72 5.09 -0.85 -15.21
CA ASP A 72 5.32 0.30 -16.08
C ASP A 72 5.38 1.64 -15.31
N ALA A 73 5.72 2.71 -16.02
CA ALA A 73 5.90 4.03 -15.41
C ALA A 73 4.61 4.58 -14.75
N ALA A 74 3.43 4.27 -15.30
CA ALA A 74 2.16 4.75 -14.75
C ALA A 74 1.79 4.01 -13.45
N ALA A 75 1.99 2.70 -13.42
CA ALA A 75 1.84 1.88 -12.22
C ALA A 75 2.90 2.22 -11.17
N GLN A 76 4.14 2.55 -11.57
CA GLN A 76 5.16 3.06 -10.64
C GLN A 76 4.73 4.36 -9.97
N LEU A 77 4.17 5.31 -10.74
CA LEU A 77 3.65 6.55 -10.18
C LEU A 77 2.53 6.28 -9.18
N THR A 78 1.59 5.39 -9.52
CA THR A 78 0.52 4.94 -8.62
C THR A 78 1.08 4.39 -7.31
N LEU A 79 2.05 3.46 -7.39
CA LEU A 79 2.65 2.84 -6.21
C LEU A 79 3.36 3.88 -5.34
N ARG A 80 4.09 4.83 -5.94
CA ARG A 80 4.74 5.93 -5.22
C ARG A 80 3.72 6.78 -4.46
N CYS A 81 2.68 7.25 -5.15
CA CYS A 81 1.66 8.11 -4.56
C CYS A 81 0.94 7.43 -3.40
N TYR A 82 0.50 6.19 -3.56
CA TYR A 82 -0.24 5.49 -2.51
C TYR A 82 0.63 5.00 -1.36
N PHE A 83 1.90 4.65 -1.61
CA PHE A 83 2.84 4.39 -0.53
C PHE A 83 3.08 5.66 0.30
N THR A 84 3.34 6.80 -0.34
CA THR A 84 3.54 8.07 0.36
C THR A 84 2.28 8.52 1.09
N ALA A 85 1.09 8.36 0.49
CA ALA A 85 -0.16 8.61 1.19
C ALA A 85 -0.30 7.75 2.46
N ALA A 86 0.04 6.46 2.40
CA ALA A 86 0.02 5.59 3.57
C ALA A 86 1.01 6.02 4.65
N GLN A 87 2.23 6.42 4.27
CA GLN A 87 3.23 6.94 5.19
C GLN A 87 2.76 8.23 5.88
N LEU A 88 2.21 9.20 5.14
CA LEU A 88 1.67 10.42 5.71
C LEU A 88 0.46 10.15 6.62
N LEU A 89 -0.45 9.26 6.21
CA LEU A 89 -1.59 8.86 7.03
C LEU A 89 -1.16 8.15 8.31
N GLN A 90 -0.08 7.36 8.27
CA GLN A 90 0.47 6.73 9.46
C GLN A 90 1.00 7.77 10.46
N GLU A 91 1.65 8.82 9.97
CA GLU A 91 2.12 9.93 10.80
C GLU A 91 0.95 10.72 11.42
N ILE A 92 -0.11 10.97 10.65
CA ILE A 92 -1.28 11.75 11.12
C ILE A 92 -2.10 10.95 12.16
N HIS A 93 -2.26 9.65 11.96
CA HIS A 93 -3.16 8.80 12.74
C HIS A 93 -2.42 7.81 13.64
N GLN A 94 -1.21 8.15 14.08
CA GLN A 94 -0.34 7.25 14.85
C GLN A 94 -1.05 6.64 16.06
N ASP A 95 -1.77 7.44 16.84
CA ASP A 95 -2.49 6.98 18.04
C ASP A 95 -3.62 6.00 17.69
N THR A 96 -4.45 6.34 16.71
CA THR A 96 -5.54 5.47 16.24
C THR A 96 -5.02 4.15 15.67
N LEU A 97 -3.92 4.19 14.92
CA LEU A 97 -3.30 2.98 14.38
C LEU A 97 -2.67 2.13 15.48
N HIS A 98 -2.12 2.76 16.52
CA HIS A 98 -1.62 2.06 17.69
C HIS A 98 -2.74 1.32 18.44
N GLU A 99 -3.90 1.94 18.60
CA GLU A 99 -5.07 1.29 19.22
C GLU A 99 -5.59 0.09 18.39
N LEU A 100 -5.60 0.22 17.06
CA LEU A 100 -6.14 -0.81 16.16
C LEU A 100 -5.17 -1.98 15.90
N PHE A 101 -3.87 -1.70 15.80
CA PHE A 101 -2.87 -2.67 15.33
C PHE A 101 -1.69 -2.85 16.29
N GLY A 102 -1.66 -2.13 17.42
CA GLY A 102 -0.56 -2.13 18.36
C GLY A 102 0.66 -1.34 17.86
N THR A 103 1.83 -1.63 18.43
CA THR A 103 3.07 -0.94 18.02
C THR A 103 3.48 -1.38 16.62
N GLN A 104 3.49 -0.44 15.68
CA GLN A 104 3.89 -0.67 14.29
C GLN A 104 5.21 0.03 13.97
N VAL A 105 5.97 -0.55 13.05
CA VAL A 105 7.16 0.09 12.50
C VAL A 105 6.73 1.27 11.61
N PRO A 106 7.35 2.46 11.75
CA PRO A 106 7.05 3.58 10.88
C PRO A 106 7.45 3.28 9.43
N LEU A 107 6.59 3.67 8.49
CA LEU A 107 6.85 3.58 7.07
C LEU A 107 7.99 4.54 6.68
N PRO A 108 9.00 4.08 5.93
CA PRO A 108 10.11 4.94 5.53
C PRO A 108 9.68 5.96 4.48
N ALA A 109 10.25 7.16 4.53
CA ALA A 109 10.08 8.23 3.53
C ALA A 109 10.82 7.90 2.21
N LEU A 110 10.34 6.91 1.44
CA LEU A 110 11.04 6.44 0.23
C LEU A 110 10.97 7.41 -0.95
N PHE A 111 9.92 8.23 -1.02
CA PHE A 111 9.60 9.03 -2.21
C PHE A 111 9.35 10.51 -1.95
N ASN A 112 9.53 11.02 -0.72
CA ASN A 112 9.27 12.42 -0.37
C ASN A 112 9.99 13.39 -1.31
N SER A 113 11.30 13.24 -1.48
CA SER A 113 12.09 14.10 -2.36
C SER A 113 11.69 13.98 -3.83
N LEU A 114 11.28 12.78 -4.26
CA LEU A 114 10.86 12.53 -5.64
C LEU A 114 9.51 13.17 -5.95
N LEU A 115 8.62 13.25 -4.95
CA LEU A 115 7.32 13.90 -5.04
C LEU A 115 7.35 15.39 -4.69
N GLY A 116 8.52 15.94 -4.36
CA GLY A 116 8.68 17.34 -3.98
C GLY A 116 8.05 17.69 -2.63
N LEU A 117 7.92 16.72 -1.72
CA LEU A 117 7.36 16.96 -0.39
C LEU A 117 8.39 17.63 0.52
N ASP A 118 7.97 18.72 1.15
CA ASP A 118 8.77 19.49 2.09
C ASP A 118 8.71 18.85 3.49
N GLU A 119 9.82 18.23 3.89
CA GLU A 119 9.92 17.53 5.18
C GLU A 119 9.93 18.46 6.39
N THR A 120 10.02 19.78 6.19
CA THR A 120 9.85 20.76 7.27
C THR A 120 8.39 20.96 7.68
N LYS A 121 7.45 20.52 6.83
CA LYS A 121 6.00 20.62 7.07
C LYS A 121 5.43 19.40 7.76
N THR A 122 4.31 19.59 8.47
CA THR A 122 3.57 18.48 9.08
C THR A 122 3.05 17.50 8.03
N ALA A 123 2.77 16.26 8.44
CA ALA A 123 2.24 15.25 7.53
C ALA A 123 0.90 15.66 6.89
N ALA A 124 0.06 16.37 7.65
CA ALA A 124 -1.22 16.89 7.17
C ALA A 124 -1.03 17.96 6.08
N GLU A 125 -0.05 18.84 6.22
CA GLU A 125 0.27 19.86 5.22
C GLU A 125 0.90 19.27 3.95
N ARG A 126 1.65 18.16 4.09
CA ARG A 126 2.24 17.43 2.95
C ARG A 126 1.20 16.63 2.13
N LEU A 127 0.00 16.41 2.67
CA LEU A 127 -1.07 15.64 2.02
C LEU A 127 -2.06 16.52 1.22
N GLN A 128 -1.94 17.85 1.28
CA GLN A 128 -2.81 18.83 0.60
C GLN A 128 -2.31 19.14 -0.82
#